data_AF-A0A2U9IKE2-F1
#
_entry.id   AF-A0A2U9IKE2-F1
#
_cell.length_a   1.000
_cell.length_b   1.000
_cell.length_c   1.000
_cell.angle_alpha   90.00
_cell.angle_beta   90.00
_cell.angle_gamma   90.00
#
_symmetry.space_group_name_H-M   'P 1'
#
loop_
_entity.id
_entity.type
_entity.pdbx_description
1 polymer ?
#
loop_
_entity_poly.entity_id
_entity_poly.type
_entity_poly.pdbx_seq_one_letter_code
_entity_poly.pdbx_strand_id
1 'polypeptide(L)'
;MTTEERKQVIFAIIGTTILSVLFLLAYRINILNNPIVSAILALSFFSAIAILIISINPDLINPKRKIGRIDDIIVIIGILTYTIIGISLINGYGTDDMEYVVEALKNLLSGINPYTAIYHPYNVGPTYLISGKIASNYIYPPLSFIMYLPAYLILSLFHFPLYYVNIINIIFQDFLSIIIYLNGRSTKDPIATLPIIFGFITAGLLAPSFAGVTSTVWAVFLALCYIYNDKKSGIFLALANSFNQISWLITPFILIYKHKNGNTNFVKILYTYIISLLTINLPFFLWNPTAFINIFTLDSNTIPVAITGFTLFNITTLFSVEPWFFTFTLILTSIILLYIYTRFFDKLKESIWIFPMLILWFEWRTLTSYFLMWPQLAFLSIFKLNSNNNIKVEKIYLKKAIKFELLGVLMLFVVSISAAGVVSHIQYISQDPIEIIKIEIPNNTNNSNISVHINKLLIIVKNTKNETVNVTLVRVSVPNSLNMVWNFSSPPIPPNSTTEIFAYTTNPKLFINASSFTVQVYSNYFITSYKVTLYNETNSTYIKYENTTNIS
;
A
#
# COMPACT_ATOMS: atom_id res chain seq x y z
N MET A 1 -33.54 4.39 -20.95
CA MET A 1 -33.00 3.90 -19.67
C MET A 1 -33.60 4.65 -18.50
N THR A 2 -34.36 3.95 -17.65
CA THR A 2 -34.78 4.44 -16.34
C THR A 2 -33.57 4.70 -15.44
N THR A 3 -33.71 5.50 -14.39
CA THR A 3 -32.64 5.74 -13.40
C THR A 3 -32.12 4.44 -12.78
N GLU A 4 -32.98 3.43 -12.70
CA GLU A 4 -32.66 2.05 -12.30
C GLU A 4 -31.76 1.36 -13.33
N GLU A 5 -32.13 1.36 -14.61
CA GLU A 5 -31.34 0.72 -15.66
C GLU A 5 -29.95 1.35 -15.82
N ARG A 6 -29.82 2.67 -15.60
CA ARG A 6 -28.51 3.35 -15.60
C ARG A 6 -27.64 2.92 -14.44
N LYS A 7 -28.21 2.74 -13.23
CA LYS A 7 -27.47 2.24 -12.07
C LYS A 7 -27.03 0.80 -12.27
N GLN A 8 -27.88 -0.04 -12.84
CA GLN A 8 -27.58 -1.44 -13.16
C GLN A 8 -26.42 -1.56 -14.14
N VAL A 9 -26.41 -0.75 -15.20
CA VAL A 9 -25.30 -0.71 -16.15
C VAL A 9 -24.01 -0.18 -15.50
N ILE A 10 -24.09 0.85 -14.66
CA ILE A 10 -22.92 1.36 -13.94
C ILE A 10 -22.35 0.29 -12.98
N PHE A 11 -23.20 -0.42 -12.22
CA PHE A 11 -22.75 -1.49 -11.33
C PHE A 11 -22.22 -2.71 -12.08
N ALA A 12 -22.83 -3.07 -13.21
CA ALA A 12 -22.31 -4.12 -14.08
C ALA A 12 -20.94 -3.73 -14.63
N ILE A 13 -20.78 -2.52 -15.17
CA ILE A 13 -19.49 -2.03 -15.67
C ILE A 13 -18.44 -1.99 -14.56
N ILE A 14 -18.77 -1.47 -13.37
CA ILE A 14 -17.84 -1.44 -12.23
C ILE A 14 -17.47 -2.86 -11.80
N GLY A 15 -18.45 -3.76 -11.66
CA GLY A 15 -18.24 -5.15 -11.29
C GLY A 15 -17.38 -5.90 -12.32
N THR A 16 -17.71 -5.80 -13.61
CA THR A 16 -16.94 -6.41 -14.70
C THR A 16 -15.55 -5.79 -14.79
N THR A 17 -15.37 -4.48 -14.61
CA THR A 17 -14.05 -3.84 -14.67
C THR A 17 -13.17 -4.29 -13.49
N ILE A 18 -13.72 -4.32 -12.27
CA ILE A 18 -13.02 -4.86 -11.10
C ILE A 18 -12.64 -6.32 -11.34
N LEU A 19 -13.56 -7.13 -11.86
CA LEU A 19 -13.34 -8.55 -12.15
C LEU A 19 -12.32 -8.79 -13.26
N SER A 20 -12.36 -8.03 -14.35
CA SER A 20 -11.43 -8.14 -15.47
C SER A 20 -10.02 -7.73 -15.07
N VAL A 21 -9.88 -6.68 -14.25
CA VAL A 21 -8.58 -6.24 -13.70
C VAL A 21 -8.00 -7.30 -12.76
N LEU A 22 -8.82 -7.90 -11.89
CA LEU A 22 -8.38 -8.97 -10.98
C LEU A 22 -8.02 -10.26 -11.72
N PHE A 23 -8.78 -10.63 -12.75
CA PHE A 23 -8.52 -11.80 -13.58
C PHE A 23 -7.24 -11.66 -14.41
N LEU A 24 -7.05 -10.50 -15.07
CA LEU A 24 -5.88 -10.25 -15.91
C LEU A 24 -4.57 -10.18 -15.11
N LEU A 25 -4.61 -9.67 -13.88
CA LEU A 25 -3.42 -9.51 -13.05
C LEU A 25 -2.99 -10.81 -12.34
N ALA A 26 -3.93 -11.65 -11.87
CA ALA A 26 -3.61 -12.83 -11.07
C ALA A 26 -3.48 -14.14 -11.87
N TYR A 27 -4.21 -14.30 -12.99
CA TYR A 27 -4.37 -15.58 -13.69
C TYR A 27 -3.23 -15.88 -14.67
N ARG A 28 -2.66 -14.85 -15.31
CA ARG A 28 -1.65 -15.00 -16.38
C ARG A 28 -0.30 -15.55 -15.90
N ILE A 29 0.09 -15.27 -14.66
CA ILE A 29 1.43 -15.63 -14.12
C ILE A 29 1.42 -17.02 -13.47
N ASN A 30 0.29 -17.46 -12.91
CA ASN A 30 0.23 -18.66 -12.07
C ASN A 30 0.02 -19.97 -12.85
N ILE A 31 -0.77 -20.00 -13.94
CA ILE A 31 -1.14 -21.27 -14.61
C ILE A 31 0.05 -21.99 -15.20
N LEU A 32 1.00 -21.24 -15.75
CA LEU A 32 2.15 -21.82 -16.43
C LEU A 32 3.20 -22.37 -15.45
N ASN A 33 3.20 -21.90 -14.19
CA ASN A 33 4.26 -22.19 -13.22
C ASN A 33 3.79 -22.98 -11.99
N ASN A 34 2.52 -22.84 -11.57
CA ASN A 34 1.95 -23.47 -10.37
C ASN A 34 0.45 -23.80 -10.57
N PRO A 35 0.12 -24.96 -11.17
CA PRO A 35 -1.26 -25.30 -11.52
C PRO A 35 -2.17 -25.49 -10.30
N ILE A 36 -1.65 -25.97 -9.16
CA ILE A 36 -2.41 -26.13 -7.91
C ILE A 36 -2.80 -24.77 -7.34
N VAL A 37 -1.84 -23.84 -7.22
CA VAL A 37 -2.09 -22.45 -6.78
C VAL A 37 -3.09 -21.78 -7.72
N SER A 38 -2.98 -22.04 -9.02
CA SER A 38 -3.91 -21.51 -10.02
C SER A 38 -5.32 -22.05 -9.86
N ALA A 39 -5.48 -23.35 -9.59
CA ALA A 39 -6.78 -23.95 -9.32
C ALA A 39 -7.44 -23.38 -8.06
N ILE A 40 -6.64 -23.15 -7.00
CA ILE A 40 -7.09 -22.53 -5.75
C ILE A 40 -7.51 -21.06 -5.98
N LEU A 41 -6.74 -20.30 -6.76
CA LEU A 41 -7.07 -18.93 -7.14
C LEU A 41 -8.31 -18.87 -8.06
N ALA A 42 -8.44 -19.81 -8.99
CA ALA A 42 -9.61 -19.92 -9.85
C ALA A 42 -10.87 -20.23 -9.02
N LEU A 43 -10.79 -21.16 -8.06
CA LEU A 43 -11.89 -21.46 -7.15
C LEU A 43 -12.28 -20.23 -6.33
N SER A 44 -11.30 -19.52 -5.75
CA SER A 44 -11.52 -18.25 -5.04
C SER A 44 -12.22 -17.22 -5.92
N PHE A 45 -11.79 -17.10 -7.17
CA PHE A 45 -12.33 -16.17 -8.15
C PHE A 45 -13.76 -16.52 -8.54
N PHE A 46 -14.05 -17.79 -8.84
CA PHE A 46 -15.40 -18.24 -9.15
C PHE A 46 -16.33 -18.18 -7.93
N SER A 47 -15.81 -18.39 -6.71
CA SER A 47 -16.54 -18.13 -5.48
C SER A 47 -16.84 -16.64 -5.30
N ALA A 48 -15.88 -15.75 -5.55
CA ALA A 48 -16.10 -14.30 -5.50
C ALA A 48 -17.09 -13.84 -6.58
N ILE A 49 -17.02 -14.40 -7.80
CA ILE A 49 -18.00 -14.18 -8.87
C ILE A 49 -19.36 -14.72 -8.45
N ALA A 50 -19.45 -15.92 -7.90
CA ALA A 50 -20.73 -16.47 -7.44
C ALA A 50 -21.30 -15.59 -6.34
N ILE A 51 -20.50 -15.15 -5.37
CA ILE A 51 -20.91 -14.20 -4.33
C ILE A 51 -21.34 -12.88 -4.97
N LEU A 52 -20.61 -12.36 -5.96
CA LEU A 52 -20.95 -11.11 -6.64
C LEU A 52 -22.22 -11.24 -7.48
N ILE A 53 -22.36 -12.26 -8.32
CA ILE A 53 -23.54 -12.55 -9.14
C ILE A 53 -24.74 -12.81 -8.24
N ILE A 54 -24.56 -13.60 -7.17
CA ILE A 54 -25.61 -13.80 -6.19
C ILE A 54 -25.94 -12.47 -5.53
N SER A 55 -24.95 -11.66 -5.13
CA SER A 55 -25.11 -10.30 -4.57
C SER A 55 -25.73 -9.29 -5.56
N ILE A 56 -25.65 -9.56 -6.86
CA ILE A 56 -26.19 -8.76 -7.98
C ILE A 56 -27.47 -9.41 -8.56
N ASN A 57 -27.99 -10.48 -7.94
CA ASN A 57 -29.25 -11.09 -8.34
C ASN A 57 -30.34 -10.00 -8.47
N PRO A 58 -31.23 -10.05 -9.48
CA PRO A 58 -32.35 -9.11 -9.61
C PRO A 58 -33.11 -8.86 -8.30
N ASP A 59 -33.25 -9.89 -7.45
CA ASP A 59 -33.89 -9.78 -6.14
C ASP A 59 -33.03 -9.05 -5.09
N LEU A 60 -31.70 -8.98 -5.21
CA LEU A 60 -30.82 -8.10 -4.42
C LEU A 60 -30.82 -6.65 -4.90
N ILE A 61 -31.01 -6.45 -6.20
CA ILE A 61 -31.20 -5.12 -6.79
C ILE A 61 -32.58 -4.58 -6.45
N ASN A 62 -33.54 -5.45 -6.07
CA ASN A 62 -34.81 -5.01 -5.52
C ASN A 62 -34.53 -4.13 -4.29
N PRO A 63 -34.78 -2.81 -4.38
CA PRO A 63 -34.46 -1.88 -3.29
C PRO A 63 -35.27 -2.15 -2.03
N LYS A 64 -36.25 -3.07 -2.09
CA LYS A 64 -37.09 -3.51 -0.98
C LYS A 64 -36.65 -4.84 -0.35
N ARG A 65 -35.69 -5.57 -0.95
CA ARG A 65 -35.21 -6.82 -0.36
C ARG A 65 -34.46 -6.52 0.93
N LYS A 66 -34.69 -7.37 1.92
CA LYS A 66 -33.95 -7.37 3.19
C LYS A 66 -33.00 -8.55 3.24
N ILE A 67 -31.91 -8.37 3.98
CA ILE A 67 -30.98 -9.46 4.28
C ILE A 67 -31.71 -10.63 4.97
N GLY A 68 -31.36 -11.87 4.61
CA GLY A 68 -31.98 -13.09 5.13
C GLY A 68 -30.99 -14.24 5.31
N ARG A 69 -31.48 -15.43 5.70
CA ARG A 69 -30.62 -16.60 6.02
C ARG A 69 -29.69 -17.02 4.88
N ILE A 70 -30.11 -16.84 3.63
CA ILE A 70 -29.27 -17.16 2.46
C ILE A 70 -28.03 -16.27 2.44
N ASP A 71 -28.16 -14.98 2.78
CA ASP A 71 -27.02 -14.06 2.87
C ASP A 71 -26.03 -14.48 3.95
N ASP A 72 -26.53 -14.94 5.09
CA ASP A 72 -25.71 -15.48 6.17
C ASP A 72 -24.88 -16.67 5.70
N ILE A 73 -25.51 -17.59 4.97
CA ILE A 73 -24.85 -18.79 4.43
C ILE A 73 -23.78 -18.38 3.42
N ILE A 74 -24.08 -17.43 2.52
CA ILE A 74 -23.11 -16.89 1.56
C ILE A 74 -21.92 -16.29 2.28
N VAL A 75 -22.17 -15.53 3.35
CA VAL A 75 -21.14 -14.89 4.16
C VAL A 75 -20.25 -15.92 4.85
N ILE A 76 -20.87 -16.90 5.50
CA ILE A 76 -20.17 -17.99 6.18
C ILE A 76 -19.32 -18.78 5.19
N ILE A 77 -19.88 -19.16 4.04
CA ILE A 77 -19.14 -19.87 2.98
C ILE A 77 -17.99 -19.01 2.47
N GLY A 78 -18.22 -17.73 2.18
CA GLY A 78 -17.18 -16.83 1.67
C GLY A 78 -16.01 -16.66 2.64
N ILE A 79 -16.30 -16.49 3.93
CA ILE A 79 -15.27 -16.43 4.98
C ILE A 79 -14.53 -17.77 5.06
N LEU A 80 -15.23 -18.89 5.23
CA LEU A 80 -14.59 -20.22 5.33
C LEU A 80 -13.74 -20.54 4.10
N THR A 81 -14.21 -20.20 2.90
CA THR A 81 -13.45 -20.34 1.66
C THR A 81 -12.19 -19.50 1.71
N TYR A 82 -12.27 -18.21 2.07
CA TYR A 82 -11.10 -17.35 2.20
C TYR A 82 -10.11 -17.87 3.26
N THR A 83 -10.59 -18.28 4.43
CA THR A 83 -9.76 -18.80 5.52
C THR A 83 -9.00 -20.06 5.10
N ILE A 84 -9.72 -21.06 4.57
CA ILE A 84 -9.13 -22.36 4.16
C ILE A 84 -8.11 -22.13 3.05
N ILE A 85 -8.47 -21.37 2.03
CA ILE A 85 -7.58 -21.06 0.92
C ILE A 85 -6.37 -20.26 1.40
N GLY A 86 -6.59 -19.20 2.19
CA GLY A 86 -5.54 -18.37 2.74
C GLY A 86 -4.52 -19.19 3.53
N ILE A 87 -4.97 -20.08 4.41
CA ILE A 87 -4.08 -20.96 5.19
C ILE A 87 -3.28 -21.88 4.25
N SER A 88 -3.94 -22.50 3.27
CA SER A 88 -3.28 -23.40 2.31
C SER A 88 -2.24 -22.71 1.42
N LEU A 89 -2.35 -21.40 1.24
CA LEU A 89 -1.44 -20.60 0.42
C LEU A 89 -0.26 -20.02 1.22
N ILE A 90 -0.21 -20.23 2.55
CA ILE A 90 0.95 -19.86 3.36
C ILE A 90 2.13 -20.78 2.99
N ASN A 91 3.13 -20.23 2.30
CA ASN A 91 4.33 -20.95 1.89
C ASN A 91 5.64 -20.21 2.24
N GLY A 92 5.55 -19.15 3.05
CA GLY A 92 6.67 -18.33 3.49
C GLY A 92 6.16 -17.08 4.24
N TYR A 93 7.08 -16.20 4.64
CA TYR A 93 6.71 -14.94 5.31
C TYR A 93 5.94 -13.99 4.38
N GLY A 94 6.21 -14.06 3.08
CA GLY A 94 5.56 -13.26 2.04
C GLY A 94 6.16 -11.86 1.91
N THR A 95 6.24 -11.11 3.00
CA THR A 95 6.90 -9.80 3.10
C THR A 95 8.10 -9.84 4.06
N ASP A 96 9.03 -8.90 3.87
CA ASP A 96 10.09 -8.59 4.82
C ASP A 96 9.53 -8.12 6.16
N ASP A 97 8.42 -7.38 6.17
CA ASP A 97 7.71 -6.97 7.40
C ASP A 97 7.45 -8.15 8.36
N MET A 98 7.00 -9.31 7.84
CA MET A 98 6.69 -10.46 8.69
C MET A 98 7.94 -11.19 9.18
N GLU A 99 9.01 -11.21 8.39
CA GLU A 99 10.29 -11.75 8.82
C GLU A 99 10.89 -10.87 9.94
N TYR A 100 10.80 -9.54 9.78
CA TYR A 100 11.13 -8.57 10.82
C TYR A 100 10.29 -8.72 12.09
N VAL A 101 8.99 -9.01 11.99
CA VAL A 101 8.14 -9.28 13.16
C VAL A 101 8.63 -10.49 13.94
N VAL A 102 8.95 -11.58 13.26
CA VAL A 102 9.47 -12.80 13.91
C VAL A 102 10.84 -12.55 14.53
N GLU A 103 11.69 -11.77 13.87
CA GLU A 103 13.00 -11.41 14.41
C GLU A 103 12.89 -10.46 15.62
N ALA A 104 11.97 -9.49 15.58
CA ALA A 104 11.66 -8.63 16.72
C ALA A 104 11.19 -9.45 17.93
N LEU A 105 10.37 -10.48 17.72
CA LEU A 105 9.93 -11.40 18.78
C LEU A 105 11.08 -12.22 19.37
N LYS A 106 11.97 -12.75 18.53
CA LYS A 106 13.18 -13.45 19.02
C LYS A 106 14.02 -12.54 19.88
N ASN A 107 14.32 -11.33 19.39
CA ASN A 107 15.10 -10.34 20.12
C ASN A 107 14.43 -10.00 21.47
N LEU A 108 13.13 -9.73 21.47
CA LEU A 108 12.35 -9.49 22.70
C LEU A 108 12.53 -10.63 23.72
N LEU A 109 12.34 -11.88 23.28
CA LEU A 109 12.45 -13.06 24.14
C LEU A 109 13.88 -13.35 24.62
N SER A 110 14.88 -12.88 23.87
CA SER A 110 16.29 -12.94 24.26
C SER A 110 16.75 -11.75 25.10
N GLY A 111 15.86 -10.82 25.46
CA GLY A 111 16.22 -9.62 26.23
C GLY A 111 17.02 -8.59 25.42
N ILE A 112 16.98 -8.67 24.09
CA ILE A 112 17.58 -7.71 23.16
C ILE A 112 16.49 -6.73 22.73
N ASN A 113 16.79 -5.43 22.72
CA ASN A 113 15.82 -4.44 22.28
C ASN A 113 15.51 -4.63 20.77
N PRO A 114 14.25 -4.89 20.38
CA PRO A 114 13.89 -5.16 18.98
C PRO A 114 14.21 -4.02 18.01
N TYR A 115 14.30 -2.78 18.49
CA TYR A 115 14.56 -1.58 17.69
C TYR A 115 16.04 -1.30 17.45
N THR A 116 16.94 -1.96 18.19
CA THR A 116 18.40 -1.82 18.03
C THR A 116 19.03 -2.99 17.28
N ALA A 117 18.30 -4.09 17.13
CA ALA A 117 18.77 -5.26 16.42
C ALA A 117 18.86 -4.97 14.91
N ILE A 118 19.96 -5.38 14.30
CA ILE A 118 20.20 -5.30 12.86
C ILE A 118 19.93 -6.68 12.28
N TYR A 119 19.04 -6.75 11.30
CA TYR A 119 18.68 -7.99 10.63
C TYR A 119 18.44 -7.75 9.14
N HIS A 120 18.95 -8.64 8.28
CA HIS A 120 18.71 -8.56 6.84
C HIS A 120 17.79 -9.72 6.41
N PRO A 121 16.61 -9.43 5.84
CA PRO A 121 15.70 -10.45 5.32
C PRO A 121 16.39 -11.31 4.27
N TYR A 122 16.20 -12.63 4.37
CA TYR A 122 16.83 -13.59 3.46
C TYR A 122 15.83 -14.54 2.80
N ASN A 123 14.62 -14.69 3.35
CA ASN A 123 13.60 -15.59 2.80
C ASN A 123 12.56 -14.88 1.91
N VAL A 124 12.65 -13.56 1.80
CA VAL A 124 11.67 -12.70 1.11
C VAL A 124 12.38 -11.62 0.30
N GLY A 125 11.63 -10.96 -0.59
CA GLY A 125 12.14 -9.79 -1.31
C GLY A 125 12.36 -8.64 -0.33
N PRO A 126 13.60 -8.17 -0.13
CA PRO A 126 13.87 -7.13 0.86
C PRO A 126 13.46 -5.75 0.35
N THR A 127 13.11 -4.87 1.27
CA THR A 127 13.05 -3.43 1.03
C THR A 127 14.46 -2.87 0.88
N TYR A 128 14.74 -2.23 -0.25
CA TYR A 128 15.98 -1.52 -0.50
C TYR A 128 15.90 -0.06 -0.08
N LEU A 129 17.01 0.46 0.42
CA LEU A 129 17.25 1.86 0.67
C LEU A 129 17.76 2.54 -0.60
N ILE A 130 17.54 3.84 -0.69
CA ILE A 130 18.10 4.72 -1.73
C ILE A 130 19.64 4.65 -1.76
N SER A 131 20.26 4.32 -0.62
CA SER A 131 21.70 4.07 -0.49
C SER A 131 22.18 2.75 -1.15
N GLY A 132 21.28 1.94 -1.69
CA GLY A 132 21.59 0.60 -2.23
C GLY A 132 21.61 -0.51 -1.18
N LYS A 133 21.63 -0.16 0.12
CA LYS A 133 21.60 -1.13 1.21
C LYS A 133 20.21 -1.73 1.37
N ILE A 134 20.13 -2.91 1.96
CA ILE A 134 18.88 -3.49 2.42
C ILE A 134 18.50 -2.81 3.73
N ALA A 135 17.23 -2.45 3.90
CA ALA A 135 16.71 -2.02 5.21
C ALA A 135 17.07 -3.09 6.25
N SER A 136 17.29 -2.72 7.51
CA SER A 136 17.79 -3.68 8.50
C SER A 136 17.21 -3.56 9.90
N ASN A 137 16.42 -2.52 10.14
CA ASN A 137 15.94 -2.19 11.46
C ASN A 137 14.42 -2.38 11.49
N TYR A 138 13.91 -2.80 12.65
CA TYR A 138 12.47 -2.83 12.88
C TYR A 138 11.91 -1.41 13.01
N ILE A 139 10.92 -1.05 12.20
CA ILE A 139 10.39 0.33 12.14
C ILE A 139 8.93 0.45 12.55
N TYR A 140 8.30 -0.58 13.13
CA TYR A 140 6.87 -0.52 13.47
C TYR A 140 6.60 -0.37 14.99
N PRO A 141 5.44 0.20 15.39
CA PRO A 141 5.05 0.28 16.80
C PRO A 141 4.94 -1.09 17.51
N PRO A 142 5.12 -1.20 18.83
CA PRO A 142 5.38 -2.49 19.48
C PRO A 142 4.29 -3.55 19.35
N LEU A 143 3.02 -3.14 19.22
CA LEU A 143 1.93 -4.11 19.09
C LEU A 143 2.06 -4.94 17.80
N SER A 144 2.72 -4.43 16.75
CA SER A 144 2.88 -5.17 15.50
C SER A 144 3.77 -6.40 15.58
N PHE A 145 4.56 -6.56 16.63
CA PHE A 145 5.21 -7.85 16.90
C PHE A 145 4.63 -8.54 18.14
N ILE A 146 4.30 -7.81 19.21
CA ILE A 146 3.75 -8.40 20.45
C ILE A 146 2.47 -9.20 20.18
N MET A 147 1.61 -8.74 19.27
CA MET A 147 0.36 -9.44 18.97
C MET A 147 0.59 -10.85 18.41
N TYR A 148 1.71 -11.08 17.73
CA TYR A 148 2.06 -12.37 17.15
C TYR A 148 2.75 -13.29 18.16
N LEU A 149 3.11 -12.80 19.35
CA LEU A 149 3.82 -13.57 20.38
C LEU A 149 3.11 -14.89 20.74
N PRO A 150 1.78 -14.96 20.97
CA PRO A 150 1.13 -16.22 21.29
C PRO A 150 1.27 -17.26 20.17
N ALA A 151 1.06 -16.85 18.91
CA ALA A 151 1.22 -17.73 17.75
C ALA A 151 2.67 -18.18 17.58
N TYR A 152 3.61 -17.25 17.71
CA TYR A 152 5.05 -17.54 17.67
C TYR A 152 5.45 -18.60 18.72
N LEU A 153 5.01 -18.44 19.98
CA LEU A 153 5.34 -19.39 21.06
C LEU A 153 4.76 -20.77 20.79
N ILE A 154 3.51 -20.86 20.32
CA ILE A 154 2.89 -22.14 19.95
C ILE A 154 3.66 -22.80 18.81
N LEU A 155 3.92 -22.08 17.73
CA LEU A 155 4.65 -22.60 16.57
C LEU A 155 6.06 -23.05 16.96
N SER A 156 6.76 -22.26 17.76
CA SER A 156 8.09 -22.60 18.27
C SER A 156 8.07 -23.85 19.15
N LEU A 157 7.09 -23.99 20.06
CA LEU A 157 6.97 -25.14 20.96
C LEU A 157 6.73 -26.45 20.19
N PHE A 158 5.91 -26.39 19.14
CA PHE A 158 5.60 -27.55 18.29
C PHE A 158 6.55 -27.70 17.09
N HIS A 159 7.61 -26.89 17.00
CA HIS A 159 8.58 -26.90 15.92
C HIS A 159 7.96 -26.75 14.51
N PHE A 160 6.85 -26.02 14.42
CA PHE A 160 6.25 -25.66 13.14
C PHE A 160 7.01 -24.49 12.48
N PRO A 161 7.00 -24.38 11.14
CA PRO A 161 7.59 -23.24 10.46
C PRO A 161 7.01 -21.91 10.95
N LEU A 162 7.88 -20.99 11.37
CA LEU A 162 7.45 -19.74 12.01
C LEU A 162 6.69 -18.82 11.07
N TYR A 163 6.81 -18.97 9.75
CA TYR A 163 6.03 -18.18 8.80
C TYR A 163 4.50 -18.40 8.92
N TYR A 164 4.06 -19.47 9.61
CA TYR A 164 2.64 -19.68 9.92
C TYR A 164 2.04 -18.64 10.88
N VAL A 165 2.84 -17.74 11.47
CA VAL A 165 2.31 -16.57 12.18
C VAL A 165 1.39 -15.70 11.30
N ASN A 166 1.51 -15.80 9.96
CA ASN A 166 0.62 -15.17 8.99
C ASN A 166 -0.86 -15.56 9.15
N ILE A 167 -1.17 -16.67 9.84
CA ILE A 167 -2.55 -17.05 10.16
C ILE A 167 -3.30 -15.95 10.94
N ILE A 168 -2.57 -15.17 11.75
CA ILE A 168 -3.15 -14.04 12.48
C ILE A 168 -3.72 -13.00 11.50
N ASN A 169 -3.03 -12.68 10.41
CA ASN A 169 -3.50 -11.72 9.41
C ASN A 169 -4.80 -12.19 8.74
N ILE A 170 -4.92 -13.50 8.50
CA ILE A 170 -6.11 -14.13 7.90
C ILE A 170 -7.29 -14.00 8.88
N ILE A 171 -7.08 -14.39 10.14
CA ILE A 171 -8.11 -14.30 11.18
C ILE A 171 -8.60 -12.85 11.34
N PHE A 172 -7.70 -11.86 11.28
CA PHE A 172 -8.09 -10.46 11.35
C PHE A 172 -8.83 -9.97 10.10
N GLN A 173 -8.53 -10.49 8.90
CA GLN A 173 -9.36 -10.22 7.72
C GLN A 173 -10.78 -10.78 7.88
N ASP A 174 -10.90 -11.98 8.45
CA ASP A 174 -12.19 -12.61 8.73
C ASP A 174 -12.97 -11.78 9.77
N PHE A 175 -12.31 -11.36 10.85
CA PHE A 175 -12.92 -10.47 11.84
C PHE A 175 -13.38 -9.15 11.23
N LEU A 176 -12.58 -8.51 10.39
CA LEU A 176 -12.97 -7.27 9.72
C LEU A 176 -14.25 -7.46 8.88
N SER A 177 -14.26 -8.53 8.08
CA SER A 177 -15.39 -8.88 7.22
C SER A 177 -16.66 -9.16 8.04
N ILE A 178 -16.53 -9.93 9.13
CA ILE A 178 -17.62 -10.24 10.06
C ILE A 178 -18.15 -8.98 10.74
N ILE A 179 -17.26 -8.10 11.25
CA ILE A 179 -17.66 -6.87 11.94
C ILE A 179 -18.49 -5.97 11.01
N ILE A 180 -18.02 -5.77 9.77
CA ILE A 180 -18.71 -4.95 8.78
C ILE A 180 -20.05 -5.59 8.39
N TYR A 181 -20.06 -6.89 8.12
CA TYR A 181 -21.26 -7.63 7.78
C TYR A 181 -22.31 -7.57 8.90
N LEU A 182 -21.93 -7.81 10.16
CA LEU A 182 -22.86 -7.74 11.30
C LEU A 182 -23.44 -6.34 11.47
N ASN A 183 -22.65 -5.31 11.20
CA ASN A 183 -23.13 -3.93 11.24
C ASN A 183 -24.17 -3.65 10.13
N GLY A 184 -23.88 -4.02 8.88
CA GLY A 184 -24.84 -3.86 7.77
C GLY A 184 -26.05 -4.80 7.87
N ARG A 185 -25.90 -5.98 8.45
CA ARG A 185 -27.01 -6.90 8.74
C ARG A 185 -28.02 -6.28 9.68
N SER A 186 -27.56 -5.51 10.68
CA SER A 186 -28.45 -4.81 11.61
C SER A 186 -29.33 -3.77 10.92
N THR A 187 -28.87 -3.18 9.81
CA THR A 187 -29.64 -2.25 8.98
C THR A 187 -30.51 -2.96 7.94
N LYS A 188 -30.46 -4.29 7.90
CA LYS A 188 -31.14 -5.17 6.92
C LYS A 188 -30.75 -4.88 5.47
N ASP A 189 -29.61 -4.22 5.26
CA ASP A 189 -29.12 -3.81 3.95
C ASP A 189 -28.39 -4.98 3.26
N PRO A 190 -28.86 -5.43 2.08
CA PRO A 190 -28.19 -6.49 1.34
C PRO A 190 -26.74 -6.15 0.92
N ILE A 191 -26.36 -4.87 0.85
CA ILE A 191 -24.97 -4.44 0.59
C ILE A 191 -23.99 -4.96 1.65
N ALA A 192 -24.48 -5.38 2.82
CA ALA A 192 -23.69 -5.97 3.90
C ALA A 192 -22.91 -7.22 3.50
N THR A 193 -23.25 -7.91 2.40
CA THR A 193 -22.52 -9.10 1.91
C THR A 193 -21.26 -8.75 1.11
N LEU A 194 -21.21 -7.57 0.49
CA LEU A 194 -20.09 -7.14 -0.37
C LEU A 194 -18.71 -7.03 0.30
N PRO A 195 -18.57 -6.68 1.60
CA PRO A 195 -17.27 -6.61 2.26
C PRO A 195 -16.45 -7.91 2.16
N ILE A 196 -17.10 -9.07 2.05
CA ILE A 196 -16.42 -10.37 1.93
C ILE A 196 -15.67 -10.50 0.61
N ILE A 197 -16.18 -9.87 -0.44
CA ILE A 197 -15.53 -9.83 -1.75
C ILE A 197 -14.17 -9.14 -1.62
N PHE A 198 -14.01 -8.16 -0.72
CA PHE A 198 -12.73 -7.48 -0.53
C PHE A 198 -11.62 -8.40 0.01
N GLY A 199 -11.95 -9.47 0.75
CA GLY A 199 -10.97 -10.51 1.09
C GLY A 199 -10.39 -11.17 -0.17
N PHE A 200 -11.22 -11.42 -1.17
CA PHE A 200 -10.78 -11.98 -2.46
C PHE A 200 -10.10 -10.94 -3.35
N ILE A 201 -10.54 -9.68 -3.34
CA ILE A 201 -9.88 -8.57 -4.06
C ILE A 201 -8.45 -8.38 -3.55
N THR A 202 -8.26 -8.32 -2.23
CA THR A 202 -6.92 -8.16 -1.61
C THR A 202 -6.00 -9.33 -1.97
N ALA A 203 -6.54 -10.55 -2.05
CA ALA A 203 -5.81 -11.71 -2.56
C ALA A 203 -5.43 -11.60 -4.04
N GLY A 204 -6.35 -11.12 -4.89
CA GLY A 204 -6.09 -10.93 -6.33
C GLY A 204 -5.12 -9.79 -6.66
N LEU A 205 -5.02 -8.77 -5.80
CA LEU A 205 -4.13 -7.61 -5.98
C LEU A 205 -2.75 -7.80 -5.34
N LEU A 206 -2.34 -9.05 -5.04
CA LEU A 206 -1.03 -9.40 -4.47
C LEU A 206 -0.70 -8.69 -3.14
N ALA A 207 -1.73 -8.27 -2.40
CA ALA A 207 -1.60 -7.82 -1.02
C ALA A 207 -2.40 -8.68 -0.01
N PRO A 208 -2.46 -10.02 -0.14
CA PRO A 208 -3.23 -10.82 0.80
C PRO A 208 -2.59 -10.90 2.18
N SER A 209 -3.45 -11.04 3.18
CA SER A 209 -3.09 -11.39 4.56
C SER A 209 -2.19 -12.62 4.67
N PHE A 210 -2.42 -13.64 3.83
CA PHE A 210 -1.62 -14.87 3.80
C PHE A 210 -0.22 -14.69 3.18
N ALA A 211 0.02 -13.59 2.44
CA ALA A 211 1.34 -13.21 1.93
C ALA A 211 2.03 -12.18 2.83
N GLY A 212 1.66 -12.11 4.11
CA GLY A 212 2.36 -11.27 5.11
C GLY A 212 1.95 -9.81 5.16
N VAL A 213 0.87 -9.41 4.46
CA VAL A 213 0.33 -8.05 4.60
C VAL A 213 -0.51 -7.94 5.88
N THR A 214 -0.08 -7.07 6.80
CA THR A 214 -0.66 -6.95 8.16
C THR A 214 -1.77 -5.90 8.27
N SER A 215 -2.16 -5.26 7.16
CA SER A 215 -3.01 -4.05 7.19
C SER A 215 -4.41 -4.29 7.77
N THR A 216 -4.90 -5.52 7.71
CA THR A 216 -6.21 -5.92 8.22
C THR A 216 -6.30 -5.81 9.74
N VAL A 217 -5.17 -5.96 10.44
CA VAL A 217 -5.11 -5.96 11.90
C VAL A 217 -5.46 -4.58 12.47
N TRP A 218 -4.79 -3.52 12.01
CA TRP A 218 -5.12 -2.17 12.45
C TRP A 218 -6.50 -1.73 11.94
N ALA A 219 -6.94 -2.23 10.78
CA ALA A 219 -8.28 -1.92 10.25
C ALA A 219 -9.39 -2.48 11.15
N VAL A 220 -9.25 -3.69 11.70
CA VAL A 220 -10.20 -4.23 12.70
C VAL A 220 -10.30 -3.31 13.90
N PHE A 221 -9.17 -2.84 14.43
CA PHE A 221 -9.18 -1.93 15.57
C PHE A 221 -9.83 -0.59 15.22
N LEU A 222 -9.58 -0.02 14.04
CA LEU A 222 -10.29 1.18 13.60
C LEU A 222 -11.80 0.96 13.43
N ALA A 223 -12.22 -0.18 12.88
CA ALA A 223 -13.63 -0.55 12.77
C ALA A 223 -14.31 -0.59 14.14
N LEU A 224 -13.70 -1.26 15.12
CA LEU A 224 -14.20 -1.34 16.48
C LEU A 224 -14.19 0.04 17.17
N CYS A 225 -13.13 0.83 16.98
CA CYS A 225 -13.05 2.21 17.46
C CYS A 225 -14.23 3.05 16.94
N TYR A 226 -14.56 2.91 15.65
CA TYR A 226 -15.63 3.64 15.00
C TYR A 226 -17.02 3.26 15.54
N ILE A 227 -17.24 1.97 15.78
CA ILE A 227 -18.51 1.40 16.26
C ILE A 227 -18.79 1.77 17.72
N TYR A 228 -17.81 1.63 18.61
CA TYR A 228 -18.00 1.94 20.03
C TYR A 228 -18.01 3.44 20.30
N ASN A 229 -18.86 3.88 21.24
CA ASN A 229 -18.99 5.29 21.65
C ASN A 229 -18.56 5.54 23.12
N ASP A 230 -17.96 4.54 23.75
CA ASP A 230 -17.51 4.55 25.14
C ASP A 230 -15.99 4.39 25.24
N LYS A 231 -15.49 4.08 26.44
CA LYS A 231 -14.06 3.84 26.72
C LYS A 231 -13.38 2.85 25.77
N LYS A 232 -14.12 1.88 25.21
CA LYS A 232 -13.57 0.89 24.28
C LYS A 232 -13.10 1.54 23.00
N SER A 233 -13.76 2.61 22.55
CA SER A 233 -13.37 3.38 21.37
C SER A 233 -11.94 3.90 21.49
N GLY A 234 -11.58 4.47 22.65
CA GLY A 234 -10.23 4.94 22.93
C GLY A 234 -9.20 3.82 22.97
N ILE A 235 -9.54 2.68 23.60
CA ILE A 235 -8.67 1.50 23.65
C ILE A 235 -8.37 0.99 22.23
N PHE A 236 -9.39 0.81 21.40
CA PHE A 236 -9.18 0.32 20.04
C PHE A 236 -8.42 1.32 19.15
N LEU A 237 -8.62 2.63 19.33
CA LEU A 237 -7.79 3.64 18.65
C LEU A 237 -6.31 3.52 19.05
N ALA A 238 -6.05 3.30 20.34
CA ALA A 238 -4.68 3.11 20.84
C ALA A 238 -4.07 1.82 20.30
N LEU A 239 -4.83 0.73 20.20
CA LEU A 239 -4.37 -0.53 19.63
C LEU A 239 -4.03 -0.37 18.14
N ALA A 240 -4.86 0.31 17.34
CA ALA A 240 -4.56 0.61 15.94
C ALA A 240 -3.24 1.39 15.82
N ASN A 241 -3.11 2.48 16.57
CA ASN A 241 -1.93 3.34 16.54
C ASN A 241 -0.67 2.67 17.10
N SER A 242 -0.81 1.75 18.05
CA SER A 242 0.30 0.97 18.58
C SER A 242 0.69 -0.21 17.69
N PHE A 243 -0.06 -0.46 16.61
CA PHE A 243 0.23 -1.49 15.62
C PHE A 243 0.87 -0.90 14.35
N ASN A 244 0.34 0.20 13.81
CA ASN A 244 0.84 0.74 12.54
C ASN A 244 0.66 2.25 12.42
N GLN A 245 1.68 2.95 11.92
CA GLN A 245 1.70 4.40 11.77
C GLN A 245 0.63 4.92 10.80
N ILE A 246 0.20 4.13 9.81
CA ILE A 246 -0.83 4.53 8.84
C ILE A 246 -2.15 4.90 9.53
N SER A 247 -2.47 4.22 10.64
CA SER A 247 -3.66 4.52 11.43
C SER A 247 -3.61 5.87 12.16
N TRP A 248 -2.42 6.49 12.27
CA TRP A 248 -2.26 7.81 12.88
C TRP A 248 -2.86 8.89 11.99
N LEU A 249 -2.89 8.68 10.66
CA LEU A 249 -3.46 9.63 9.70
C LEU A 249 -4.96 9.86 9.93
N ILE A 250 -5.70 8.83 10.32
CA ILE A 250 -7.15 8.91 10.58
C ILE A 250 -7.47 9.38 12.01
N THR A 251 -6.52 9.25 12.94
CA THR A 251 -6.70 9.55 14.37
C THR A 251 -7.28 10.93 14.65
N PRO A 252 -6.75 12.05 14.10
CA PRO A 252 -7.32 13.37 14.39
C PRO A 252 -8.77 13.49 13.90
N PHE A 253 -9.11 12.88 12.76
CA PHE A 253 -10.47 12.84 12.23
C PHE A 253 -11.40 12.03 13.15
N ILE A 254 -10.97 10.88 13.66
CA ILE A 254 -11.77 10.06 14.59
C ILE A 254 -12.00 10.81 15.90
N LEU A 255 -10.99 11.49 16.44
CA LEU A 255 -11.15 12.27 17.67
C LEU A 255 -12.14 13.42 17.49
N ILE A 256 -12.09 14.14 16.35
CA ILE A 256 -13.09 15.14 15.99
C ILE A 256 -14.48 14.49 15.85
N TYR A 257 -14.55 13.33 15.20
CA TYR A 257 -15.80 12.58 15.07
C TYR A 257 -16.41 12.26 16.42
N LYS A 258 -15.62 11.73 17.37
CA LYS A 258 -16.12 11.41 18.71
C LYS A 258 -16.48 12.68 19.49
N HIS A 259 -15.66 13.73 19.43
CA HIS A 259 -15.93 14.98 20.13
C HIS A 259 -17.23 15.65 19.66
N LYS A 260 -17.42 15.79 18.34
CA LYS A 260 -18.56 16.50 17.76
C LYS A 260 -19.82 15.65 17.65
N ASN A 261 -19.70 14.33 17.67
CA ASN A 261 -20.86 13.44 17.71
C ASN A 261 -21.37 13.37 19.17
N GLY A 262 -22.43 14.11 19.48
CA GLY A 262 -22.94 14.36 20.83
C GLY A 262 -23.37 13.14 21.66
N ASN A 263 -23.24 11.93 21.11
CA ASN A 263 -23.57 10.66 21.78
C ASN A 263 -22.36 9.98 22.43
N THR A 264 -21.22 10.67 22.60
CA THR A 264 -20.01 10.07 23.16
C THR A 264 -19.49 10.83 24.38
N ASN A 265 -18.88 10.10 25.32
CA ASN A 265 -18.08 10.70 26.38
C ASN A 265 -16.65 10.89 25.89
N PHE A 266 -16.41 11.98 25.16
CA PHE A 266 -15.12 12.26 24.53
C PHE A 266 -13.96 12.26 25.52
N VAL A 267 -14.12 12.85 26.71
CA VAL A 267 -13.07 12.90 27.74
C VAL A 267 -12.67 11.49 28.16
N LYS A 268 -13.64 10.61 28.38
CA LYS A 268 -13.37 9.21 28.75
C LYS A 268 -12.69 8.44 27.61
N ILE A 269 -13.08 8.69 26.36
CA ILE A 269 -12.43 8.12 25.16
C ILE A 269 -10.98 8.58 25.07
N LEU A 270 -10.73 9.89 25.21
CA LEU A 270 -9.39 10.47 25.13
C LEU A 270 -8.50 9.93 26.25
N TYR A 271 -9.04 9.85 27.47
CA TYR A 271 -8.32 9.28 28.61
C TYR A 271 -7.91 7.82 28.37
N THR A 272 -8.85 6.95 27.94
CA THR A 272 -8.50 5.56 27.68
C THR A 272 -7.62 5.37 26.46
N TYR A 273 -7.73 6.23 25.45
CA TYR A 273 -6.79 6.27 24.34
C TYR A 273 -5.37 6.56 24.82
N ILE A 274 -5.15 7.63 25.58
CA ILE A 274 -3.83 8.01 26.08
C ILE A 274 -3.24 6.92 26.97
N ILE A 275 -4.01 6.42 27.95
CA ILE A 275 -3.53 5.37 28.86
C ILE A 275 -3.17 4.09 28.10
N SER A 276 -4.03 3.61 27.20
CA SER A 276 -3.72 2.39 26.43
C SER A 276 -2.51 2.58 25.51
N LEU A 277 -2.37 3.75 24.88
CA LEU A 277 -1.23 4.07 24.02
C LEU A 277 0.07 4.05 24.85
N LEU A 278 0.07 4.70 26.01
CA LEU A 278 1.22 4.71 26.92
C LEU A 278 1.54 3.31 27.42
N THR A 279 0.57 2.53 27.88
CA THR A 279 0.82 1.17 28.40
C THR A 279 1.55 0.28 27.39
N ILE A 280 1.24 0.40 26.10
CA ILE A 280 1.85 -0.44 25.05
C ILE A 280 3.21 0.12 24.61
N ASN A 281 3.31 1.43 24.41
CA ASN A 281 4.49 2.05 23.77
C ASN A 281 5.56 2.48 24.77
N LEU A 282 5.17 2.91 25.97
CA LEU A 282 6.07 3.46 26.97
C LEU A 282 7.20 2.49 27.39
N PRO A 283 6.97 1.18 27.56
CA PRO A 283 8.06 0.25 27.90
C PRO A 283 9.20 0.27 26.88
N PHE A 284 8.88 0.36 25.59
CA PHE A 284 9.86 0.37 24.50
C PHE A 284 10.53 1.73 24.33
N PHE A 285 9.77 2.80 24.55
CA PHE A 285 10.32 4.15 24.63
C PHE A 285 11.34 4.27 25.77
N LEU A 286 11.01 3.77 26.97
CA LEU A 286 11.93 3.80 28.11
C LEU A 286 13.15 2.88 27.91
N TRP A 287 12.99 1.78 27.18
CA TRP A 287 14.11 0.87 26.89
C TRP A 287 15.15 1.51 25.98
N ASN A 288 14.73 2.21 24.92
CA ASN A 288 15.64 3.01 24.08
C ASN A 288 14.87 4.13 23.36
N PRO A 289 14.88 5.38 23.88
CA PRO A 289 14.10 6.48 23.31
C PRO A 289 14.50 6.80 21.86
N THR A 290 15.80 6.82 21.56
CA THR A 290 16.31 7.18 20.23
C THR A 290 15.88 6.15 19.18
N ALA A 291 16.06 4.86 19.48
CA ALA A 291 15.66 3.79 18.57
C ALA A 291 14.13 3.73 18.40
N PHE A 292 13.39 3.97 19.49
CA PHE A 292 11.92 3.99 19.44
C PHE A 292 11.38 5.16 18.62
N ILE A 293 11.91 6.39 18.79
CA ILE A 293 11.42 7.55 18.02
C ILE A 293 11.62 7.36 16.51
N ASN A 294 12.62 6.59 16.10
CA ASN A 294 12.86 6.29 14.69
C ASN A 294 11.72 5.50 14.03
N ILE A 295 10.74 4.95 14.78
CA ILE A 295 9.52 4.38 14.16
C ILE A 295 8.64 5.46 13.51
N PHE A 296 8.82 6.74 13.87
CA PHE A 296 8.06 7.86 13.33
C PHE A 296 8.75 8.56 12.16
N THR A 297 9.80 7.96 11.58
CA THR A 297 10.48 8.54 10.44
C THR A 297 9.62 8.47 9.19
N LEU A 298 9.72 9.51 8.37
CA LEU A 298 9.22 9.49 7.00
C LEU A 298 10.07 8.48 6.23
N ASP A 299 9.44 7.59 5.46
CA ASP A 299 10.10 6.53 4.70
C ASP A 299 10.91 7.07 3.49
N SER A 300 11.48 8.28 3.61
CA SER A 300 12.19 8.98 2.54
C SER A 300 13.54 8.37 2.18
N ASN A 301 14.04 7.43 2.99
CA ASN A 301 15.30 6.74 2.75
C ASN A 301 15.13 5.42 2.00
N THR A 302 13.90 4.92 1.84
CA THR A 302 13.64 3.73 1.02
C THR A 302 13.40 4.13 -0.43
N ILE A 303 13.66 3.17 -1.32
CA ILE A 303 13.37 3.38 -2.73
C ILE A 303 11.88 3.71 -2.86
N PRO A 304 11.52 4.78 -3.60
CA PRO A 304 10.12 5.04 -3.88
C PRO A 304 9.58 3.85 -4.66
N VAL A 305 8.44 3.34 -4.21
CA VAL A 305 7.67 2.30 -4.89
C VAL A 305 6.26 2.84 -5.04
N ALA A 306 5.73 2.79 -6.25
CA ALA A 306 4.43 3.35 -6.57
C ALA A 306 3.73 2.57 -7.67
N ILE A 307 2.49 2.17 -7.40
CA ILE A 307 1.49 1.82 -8.41
C ILE A 307 0.40 2.92 -8.47
N THR A 308 0.41 3.82 -7.48
CA THR A 308 -0.57 4.90 -7.27
C THR A 308 0.12 6.10 -6.63
N GLY A 309 -0.59 7.21 -6.40
CA GLY A 309 -0.05 8.39 -5.72
C GLY A 309 0.82 9.28 -6.61
N PHE A 310 1.19 10.45 -6.08
CA PHE A 310 2.02 11.42 -6.78
C PHE A 310 3.46 10.93 -7.00
N THR A 311 3.96 10.05 -6.13
CA THR A 311 5.30 9.43 -6.26
C THR A 311 5.49 8.67 -7.57
N LEU A 312 4.39 8.23 -8.21
CA LEU A 312 4.42 7.65 -9.55
C LEU A 312 5.04 8.59 -10.60
N PHE A 313 4.85 9.91 -10.48
CA PHE A 313 5.45 10.87 -11.41
C PHE A 313 6.97 11.01 -11.19
N ASN A 314 7.41 10.93 -9.93
CA ASN A 314 8.82 11.02 -9.58
C ASN A 314 9.59 9.76 -9.98
N ILE A 315 9.06 8.57 -9.64
CA ILE A 315 9.70 7.28 -9.95
C ILE A 315 9.76 6.99 -11.46
N THR A 316 8.81 7.53 -12.25
CA THR A 316 8.81 7.41 -13.72
C THR A 316 9.62 8.51 -14.40
N THR A 317 10.23 9.41 -13.63
CA THR A 317 10.95 10.59 -14.12
C THR A 317 10.10 11.52 -14.99
N LEU A 318 8.76 11.41 -14.95
CA LEU A 318 7.85 12.29 -15.69
C LEU A 318 7.81 13.69 -15.06
N PHE A 319 7.89 13.75 -13.74
CA PHE A 319 8.00 15.00 -12.99
C PHE A 319 8.82 14.75 -11.72
N SER A 320 10.13 14.92 -11.83
CA SER A 320 11.06 14.66 -10.74
C SER A 320 11.11 15.83 -9.76
N VAL A 321 11.01 15.56 -8.47
CA VAL A 321 10.98 16.58 -7.41
C VAL A 321 11.79 16.15 -6.20
N GLU A 322 12.28 17.13 -5.46
CA GLU A 322 12.97 16.91 -4.18
C GLU A 322 12.11 16.14 -3.15
N PRO A 323 12.71 15.24 -2.33
CA PRO A 323 11.97 14.49 -1.30
C PRO A 323 11.19 15.37 -0.32
N TRP A 324 11.69 16.57 0.00
CA TRP A 324 11.03 17.49 0.93
C TRP A 324 9.64 17.94 0.43
N PHE A 325 9.40 17.92 -0.90
CA PHE A 325 8.11 18.26 -1.49
C PHE A 325 7.00 17.33 -0.99
N PHE A 326 7.28 16.02 -0.90
CA PHE A 326 6.33 15.03 -0.41
C PHE A 326 5.98 15.27 1.06
N THR A 327 6.98 15.57 1.90
CA THR A 327 6.74 15.93 3.31
C THR A 327 5.88 17.18 3.44
N PHE A 328 6.22 18.23 2.68
CA PHE A 328 5.48 19.50 2.70
C PHE A 328 4.03 19.31 2.25
N THR A 329 3.81 18.66 1.11
CA THR A 329 2.48 18.43 0.55
C THR A 329 1.63 17.51 1.42
N LEU A 330 2.22 16.48 2.04
CA LEU A 330 1.54 15.61 3.01
C LEU A 330 1.05 16.39 4.24
N ILE A 331 1.90 17.25 4.82
CA ILE A 331 1.53 18.10 5.97
C ILE A 331 0.44 19.09 5.56
N LEU A 332 0.63 19.81 4.45
CA LEU A 332 -0.31 20.81 3.96
C LEU A 332 -1.68 20.19 3.66
N THR A 333 -1.70 19.05 2.97
CA THR A 333 -2.93 18.29 2.68
C THR A 333 -3.61 17.84 3.96
N SER A 334 -2.86 17.32 4.93
CA SER A 334 -3.41 16.92 6.24
C SER A 334 -4.09 18.08 6.96
N ILE A 335 -3.44 19.25 7.03
CA ILE A 335 -3.98 20.46 7.69
C ILE A 335 -5.27 20.93 6.99
N ILE A 336 -5.26 21.03 5.66
CA ILE A 336 -6.42 21.50 4.90
C ILE A 336 -7.59 20.53 5.00
N LEU A 337 -7.34 19.22 4.90
CA LEU A 337 -8.37 18.21 5.06
C LEU A 337 -8.94 18.21 6.48
N LEU A 338 -8.09 18.40 7.50
CA LEU A 338 -8.53 18.52 8.89
C LEU A 338 -9.40 19.77 9.10
N TYR A 339 -9.02 20.90 8.50
CA TYR A 339 -9.81 22.13 8.48
C TYR A 339 -11.17 21.89 7.83
N ILE A 340 -11.19 21.33 6.62
CA ILE A 340 -12.42 21.03 5.85
C ILE A 340 -13.32 20.09 6.67
N TYR A 341 -12.77 19.00 7.22
CA TYR A 341 -13.53 18.05 8.03
C TYR A 341 -14.12 18.70 9.28
N THR A 342 -13.34 19.52 9.99
CA THR A 342 -13.81 20.23 11.18
C THR A 342 -14.90 21.23 10.84
N ARG A 343 -14.70 22.03 9.79
CA ARG A 343 -15.60 23.09 9.35
C ARG A 343 -16.91 22.56 8.81
N PHE A 344 -16.87 21.46 8.06
CA PHE A 344 -18.02 20.85 7.41
C PHE A 344 -18.43 19.52 8.06
N PHE A 345 -18.14 19.37 9.35
CA PHE A 345 -18.30 18.11 10.07
C PHE A 345 -19.67 17.48 9.88
N ASP A 346 -20.76 18.24 10.05
CA ASP A 346 -22.12 17.71 9.95
C ASP A 346 -22.42 17.06 8.59
N LYS A 347 -21.76 17.54 7.54
CA LYS A 347 -21.92 17.07 6.16
C LYS A 347 -20.94 15.96 5.79
N LEU A 348 -19.74 15.98 6.37
CA LEU A 348 -18.63 15.10 6.00
C LEU A 348 -18.35 13.98 7.01
N LYS A 349 -19.04 13.95 8.17
CA LYS A 349 -18.74 13.04 9.28
C LYS A 349 -18.65 11.56 8.86
N GLU A 350 -19.49 11.13 7.92
CA GLU A 350 -19.52 9.74 7.40
C GLU A 350 -18.56 9.52 6.20
N SER A 351 -17.87 10.55 5.71
CA SER A 351 -16.81 10.46 4.69
C SER A 351 -15.41 10.30 5.28
N ILE A 352 -15.32 10.01 6.58
CA ILE A 352 -14.08 10.04 7.38
C ILE A 352 -12.96 9.17 6.78
N TRP A 353 -13.29 8.05 6.16
CA TRP A 353 -12.34 7.07 5.64
C TRP A 353 -11.62 7.52 4.35
N ILE A 354 -12.11 8.56 3.68
CA ILE A 354 -11.50 9.09 2.45
C ILE A 354 -10.26 9.93 2.77
N PHE A 355 -10.24 10.61 3.91
CA PHE A 355 -9.17 11.57 4.23
C PHE A 355 -7.77 10.96 4.24
N PRO A 356 -7.52 9.79 4.87
CA PRO A 356 -6.21 9.16 4.83
C PRO A 356 -5.75 8.83 3.41
N MET A 357 -6.66 8.40 2.52
CA MET A 357 -6.31 8.11 1.13
C MET A 357 -5.81 9.35 0.39
N LEU A 358 -6.44 10.50 0.62
CA LEU A 358 -6.02 11.78 0.03
C LEU A 358 -4.67 12.25 0.59
N ILE A 359 -4.40 11.98 1.87
CA ILE A 359 -3.10 12.31 2.50
C ILE A 359 -2.00 11.40 1.93
N LEU A 360 -2.23 10.08 1.90
CA LEU A 360 -1.31 9.07 1.39
C LEU A 360 -0.98 9.25 -0.10
N TRP A 361 -1.85 9.93 -0.86
CA TRP A 361 -1.55 10.30 -2.25
C TRP A 361 -0.24 11.09 -2.39
N PHE A 362 0.15 11.83 -1.36
CA PHE A 362 1.36 12.67 -1.32
C PHE A 362 2.51 12.04 -0.53
N GLU A 363 2.45 10.75 -0.20
CA GLU A 363 3.57 10.06 0.44
C GLU A 363 4.72 9.80 -0.56
N TRP A 364 5.97 9.83 -0.07
CA TRP A 364 7.17 9.51 -0.85
C TRP A 364 7.12 8.09 -1.43
N ARG A 365 6.61 7.15 -0.63
CA ARG A 365 6.46 5.73 -0.99
C ARG A 365 5.01 5.34 -0.79
N THR A 366 4.37 4.74 -1.79
CA THR A 366 2.95 4.37 -1.72
C THR A 366 2.77 2.91 -2.08
N LEU A 367 2.50 2.07 -1.09
CA LEU A 367 2.16 0.67 -1.32
C LEU A 367 0.66 0.53 -1.57
N THR A 368 0.26 -0.42 -2.42
CA THR A 368 -1.15 -0.70 -2.69
C THR A 368 -1.91 -1.02 -1.41
N SER A 369 -1.29 -1.74 -0.47
CA SER A 369 -1.85 -2.08 0.85
C SER A 369 -2.28 -0.85 1.67
N TYR A 370 -1.63 0.31 1.46
CA TYR A 370 -1.97 1.54 2.17
C TYR A 370 -3.35 2.06 1.79
N PHE A 371 -3.90 1.68 0.62
CA PHE A 371 -5.18 2.16 0.12
C PHE A 371 -6.33 1.15 0.29
N LEU A 372 -6.03 -0.15 0.36
CA LEU A 372 -7.04 -1.21 0.23
C LEU A 372 -8.01 -1.32 1.43
N MET A 373 -7.59 -0.91 2.63
CA MET A 373 -8.40 -1.07 3.84
C MET A 373 -9.46 0.03 3.99
N TRP A 374 -9.22 1.24 3.49
CA TRP A 374 -10.15 2.36 3.68
C TRP A 374 -11.51 2.16 3.00
N PRO A 375 -11.60 1.65 1.76
CA PRO A 375 -12.89 1.31 1.15
C PRO A 375 -13.67 0.26 1.94
N GLN A 376 -13.00 -0.72 2.55
CA GLN A 376 -13.66 -1.71 3.42
C GLN A 376 -14.25 -1.02 4.66
N LEU A 377 -13.49 -0.16 5.31
CA LEU A 377 -13.96 0.60 6.48
C LEU A 377 -15.11 1.56 6.13
N ALA A 378 -15.14 2.09 4.90
CA ALA A 378 -16.20 2.99 4.43
C ALA A 378 -17.60 2.36 4.45
N PHE A 379 -17.73 1.04 4.35
CA PHE A 379 -19.03 0.36 4.49
C PHE A 379 -19.70 0.65 5.84
N LEU A 380 -18.92 0.77 6.94
CA LEU A 380 -19.48 1.09 8.26
C LEU A 380 -20.18 2.46 8.26
N SER A 381 -19.64 3.43 7.52
CA SER A 381 -20.26 4.75 7.38
C SER A 381 -21.48 4.71 6.47
N ILE A 382 -21.46 3.91 5.40
CA ILE A 382 -22.63 3.69 4.53
C ILE A 382 -23.80 3.11 5.33
N PHE A 383 -23.55 2.10 6.18
CA PHE A 383 -24.62 1.52 7.00
C PHE A 383 -25.17 2.49 8.05
N LYS A 384 -24.32 3.32 8.66
CA LYS A 384 -24.78 4.39 9.56
C LYS A 384 -25.67 5.42 8.85
N LEU A 385 -25.37 5.77 7.59
CA LEU A 385 -26.23 6.65 6.78
C LEU A 385 -27.59 6.00 6.52
N ASN A 386 -27.61 4.73 6.13
CA ASN A 386 -28.84 4.01 5.79
C ASN A 386 -29.73 3.72 7.03
N SER A 387 -29.15 3.51 8.21
CA SER A 387 -29.92 3.30 9.44
C SER A 387 -30.73 4.52 9.87
N ASN A 388 -30.30 5.72 9.47
CA ASN A 388 -31.01 6.97 9.74
C ASN A 388 -31.97 7.29 8.57
N ASN A 389 -33.10 6.58 8.52
CA ASN A 389 -34.16 6.73 7.50
C ASN A 389 -34.72 8.16 7.30
N ASN A 390 -34.30 9.14 8.10
CA ASN A 390 -34.69 10.54 8.02
C ASN A 390 -33.64 11.45 7.35
N ILE A 391 -32.51 10.93 6.87
CA ILE A 391 -31.55 11.74 6.11
C ILE A 391 -32.12 11.94 4.70
N LYS A 392 -32.95 12.97 4.54
CA LYS A 392 -33.15 13.56 3.22
C LYS A 392 -31.76 13.93 2.71
N VAL A 393 -31.41 13.51 1.50
CA VAL A 393 -30.23 14.02 0.79
C VAL A 393 -30.45 15.51 0.60
N GLU A 394 -30.11 16.30 1.61
CA GLU A 394 -30.17 17.73 1.53
C GLU A 394 -29.20 18.13 0.43
N LYS A 395 -29.71 18.75 -0.63
CA LYS A 395 -28.86 19.44 -1.59
C LYS A 395 -27.94 20.33 -0.76
N ILE A 396 -26.64 20.15 -0.92
CA ILE A 396 -25.63 20.93 -0.21
C ILE A 396 -25.72 22.37 -0.72
N TYR A 397 -26.63 23.15 -0.16
CA TYR A 397 -26.67 24.59 -0.36
C TYR A 397 -25.63 25.20 0.56
N LEU A 398 -24.44 25.46 0.00
CA LEU A 398 -23.44 26.28 0.66
C LEU A 398 -23.86 27.74 0.51
N LYS A 399 -23.95 28.47 1.62
CA LYS A 399 -24.07 29.93 1.59
C LYS A 399 -22.92 30.50 0.74
N LYS A 400 -23.18 31.58 0.00
CA LYS A 400 -22.19 32.22 -0.90
C LYS A 400 -20.84 32.44 -0.20
N ALA A 401 -20.85 32.93 1.04
CA ALA A 401 -19.64 33.13 1.85
C ALA A 401 -18.83 31.83 2.07
N ILE A 402 -19.50 30.73 2.40
CA ILE A 402 -18.88 29.42 2.62
C ILE A 402 -18.28 28.87 1.31
N LYS A 403 -18.95 29.11 0.18
CA LYS A 403 -18.43 28.71 -1.13
C LYS A 403 -17.12 29.46 -1.45
N PHE A 404 -17.07 30.76 -1.18
CA PHE A 404 -15.84 31.54 -1.35
C PHE A 404 -14.73 31.12 -0.39
N GLU A 405 -15.06 30.81 0.86
CA GLU A 405 -14.12 30.26 1.84
C GLU A 405 -13.49 28.96 1.33
N LEU A 406 -14.31 28.00 0.89
CA LEU A 406 -13.82 26.73 0.34
C LEU A 406 -12.98 26.93 -0.92
N LEU A 407 -13.43 27.78 -1.83
CA LEU A 407 -12.74 28.06 -3.07
C LEU A 407 -11.40 28.76 -2.81
N GLY A 408 -11.35 29.66 -1.82
CA GLY A 408 -10.11 30.30 -1.35
C GLY A 408 -9.13 29.30 -0.74
N VAL A 409 -9.60 28.39 0.11
CA VAL A 409 -8.76 27.31 0.70
C VAL A 409 -8.22 26.38 -0.38
N LEU A 410 -9.07 25.94 -1.33
CA LEU A 410 -8.64 25.10 -2.45
C LEU A 410 -7.70 25.83 -3.40
N MET A 411 -7.92 27.12 -3.66
CA MET A 411 -7.03 27.93 -4.48
C MET A 411 -5.67 28.09 -3.80
N LEU A 412 -5.65 28.40 -2.50
CA LEU A 412 -4.42 28.47 -1.71
C LEU A 412 -3.66 27.13 -1.76
N PHE A 413 -4.37 26.02 -1.61
CA PHE A 413 -3.81 24.67 -1.70
C PHE A 413 -3.13 24.43 -3.05
N VAL A 414 -3.86 24.64 -4.15
CA VAL A 414 -3.37 24.43 -5.51
C VAL A 414 -2.18 25.32 -5.79
N VAL A 415 -2.28 26.62 -5.49
CA VAL A 415 -1.16 27.56 -5.69
C VAL A 415 0.06 27.17 -4.88
N SER A 416 -0.11 26.76 -3.62
CA SER A 416 0.99 26.35 -2.74
C SER A 416 1.68 25.09 -3.24
N ILE A 417 0.92 24.07 -3.64
CA ILE A 417 1.49 22.82 -4.19
C ILE A 417 2.16 23.08 -5.54
N SER A 418 1.54 23.85 -6.42
CA SER A 418 2.12 24.18 -7.73
C SER A 418 3.42 24.97 -7.57
N ALA A 419 3.45 25.99 -6.70
CA ALA A 419 4.66 26.76 -6.43
C ALA A 419 5.76 25.89 -5.81
N ALA A 420 5.43 25.09 -4.78
CA ALA A 420 6.37 24.17 -4.16
C ALA A 420 6.89 23.12 -5.16
N GLY A 421 6.02 22.62 -6.04
CA GLY A 421 6.37 21.65 -7.07
C GLY A 421 7.31 22.21 -8.13
N VAL A 422 7.09 23.46 -8.57
CA VAL A 422 8.01 24.13 -9.49
C VAL A 422 9.37 24.37 -8.84
N VAL A 423 9.39 24.86 -7.59
CA VAL A 423 10.64 25.10 -6.85
C VAL A 423 11.39 23.78 -6.63
N SER A 424 10.71 22.72 -6.19
CA SER A 424 11.32 21.42 -5.96
C SER A 424 11.80 20.77 -7.24
N HIS A 425 11.09 20.94 -8.37
CA HIS A 425 11.51 20.43 -9.66
C HIS A 425 12.77 21.15 -10.18
N ILE A 426 12.79 22.48 -10.14
CA ILE A 426 13.96 23.28 -10.53
C ILE A 426 15.17 22.91 -9.68
N GLN A 427 14.97 22.78 -8.36
CA GLN A 427 16.02 22.35 -7.45
C GLN A 427 16.54 20.96 -7.83
N TYR A 428 15.65 20.00 -8.02
CA TYR A 428 16.00 18.62 -8.37
C TYR A 428 16.84 18.57 -9.65
N ILE A 429 16.36 19.16 -10.75
CA ILE A 429 17.08 19.14 -12.03
C ILE A 429 18.43 19.87 -11.93
N SER A 430 18.49 20.98 -11.19
CA SER A 430 19.73 21.72 -11.00
C SER A 430 20.78 20.96 -10.18
N GLN A 431 20.34 20.03 -9.32
CA GLN A 431 21.20 19.25 -8.41
C GLN A 431 21.45 17.83 -8.91
N ASP A 432 20.67 17.32 -9.88
CA ASP A 432 20.82 15.99 -10.44
C ASP A 432 22.25 15.79 -10.97
N PRO A 433 23.02 14.85 -10.39
CA PRO A 433 24.42 14.71 -10.69
C PRO A 433 24.74 13.70 -11.78
N ILE A 434 23.75 12.92 -12.24
CA ILE A 434 23.98 11.78 -13.13
C ILE A 434 23.11 11.84 -14.38
N GLU A 435 23.66 11.37 -15.50
CA GLU A 435 22.95 11.19 -16.75
C GLU A 435 23.33 9.83 -17.37
N ILE A 436 22.37 9.05 -17.85
CA ILE A 436 22.62 7.80 -18.58
C ILE A 436 22.79 8.16 -20.05
N ILE A 437 24.00 8.00 -20.56
CA ILE A 437 24.34 8.30 -21.95
C ILE A 437 23.92 7.16 -22.88
N LYS A 438 24.19 5.93 -22.45
CA LYS A 438 23.96 4.73 -23.27
C LYS A 438 23.85 3.48 -22.41
N ILE A 439 23.09 2.51 -22.92
CA ILE A 439 23.05 1.15 -22.38
C ILE A 439 23.43 0.17 -23.48
N GLU A 440 24.38 -0.70 -23.18
CA GLU A 440 24.82 -1.78 -24.04
C GLU A 440 24.48 -3.13 -23.39
N ILE A 441 23.98 -4.04 -24.21
CA ILE A 441 23.75 -5.43 -23.82
C ILE A 441 24.97 -6.20 -24.29
N PRO A 442 25.82 -6.74 -23.40
CA PRO A 442 26.98 -7.52 -23.80
C PRO A 442 26.52 -8.68 -24.71
N ASN A 443 27.12 -8.81 -25.91
CA ASN A 443 26.77 -9.86 -26.86
C ASN A 443 26.93 -11.25 -26.22
N ASN A 444 25.81 -11.95 -26.00
CA ASN A 444 25.85 -13.40 -25.82
C ASN A 444 26.09 -14.00 -27.20
N THR A 445 27.32 -14.45 -27.42
CA THR A 445 27.82 -15.10 -28.62
C THR A 445 26.78 -16.00 -29.32
N ASN A 446 26.49 -15.68 -30.58
CA ASN A 446 26.18 -16.60 -31.69
C ASN A 446 25.17 -17.74 -31.44
N ASN A 447 23.91 -17.44 -31.12
CA ASN A 447 22.84 -18.39 -31.43
C ASN A 447 21.56 -17.66 -31.83
N SER A 448 21.18 -17.84 -33.09
CA SER A 448 20.06 -17.20 -33.79
C SER A 448 18.67 -17.65 -33.33
N ASN A 449 18.55 -18.29 -32.17
CA ASN A 449 17.30 -18.82 -31.60
C ASN A 449 17.16 -18.55 -30.09
N ILE A 450 17.66 -17.41 -29.60
CA ILE A 450 17.66 -17.11 -28.17
C ILE A 450 16.44 -16.27 -27.80
N SER A 451 15.55 -16.82 -26.98
CA SER A 451 14.79 -16.03 -26.00
C SER A 451 15.79 -15.27 -25.14
N VAL A 452 15.99 -13.98 -25.43
CA VAL A 452 17.07 -13.17 -24.84
C VAL A 452 16.82 -12.98 -23.34
N HIS A 453 17.35 -13.90 -22.54
CA HIS A 453 17.45 -13.74 -21.10
C HIS A 453 18.63 -12.83 -20.79
N ILE A 454 18.38 -11.53 -20.70
CA ILE A 454 19.42 -10.55 -20.36
C ILE A 454 19.61 -10.58 -18.85
N ASN A 455 20.84 -10.87 -18.42
CA ASN A 455 21.23 -10.88 -17.01
C ASN A 455 22.42 -9.95 -16.70
N LYS A 456 22.90 -9.21 -17.71
CA LYS A 456 24.06 -8.31 -17.65
C LYS A 456 23.82 -7.11 -18.56
N LEU A 457 24.26 -5.94 -18.12
CA LEU A 457 24.17 -4.67 -18.83
C LEU A 457 25.45 -3.87 -18.59
N LEU A 458 25.91 -3.16 -19.61
CA LEU A 458 26.92 -2.12 -19.48
C LEU A 458 26.21 -0.76 -19.60
N ILE A 459 26.30 0.05 -18.55
CA ILE A 459 25.60 1.33 -18.45
C ILE A 459 26.65 2.43 -18.45
N ILE A 460 26.60 3.30 -19.45
CA ILE A 460 27.50 4.45 -19.58
C ILE A 460 26.86 5.64 -18.88
N VAL A 461 27.42 6.05 -17.75
CA VAL A 461 26.90 7.14 -16.91
C VAL A 461 27.85 8.31 -16.92
N LYS A 462 27.32 9.52 -17.13
CA LYS A 462 28.03 10.78 -17.06
C LYS A 462 27.73 11.49 -15.74
N ASN A 463 28.77 11.97 -15.09
CA ASN A 463 28.66 12.91 -13.98
C ASN A 463 28.61 14.34 -14.55
N THR A 464 27.56 15.09 -14.20
CA THR A 464 27.32 16.46 -14.68
C THR A 464 27.81 17.53 -13.70
N LYS A 465 28.38 17.13 -12.56
CA LYS A 465 28.85 18.04 -11.50
C LYS A 465 30.36 18.12 -11.44
N ASN A 466 30.82 19.14 -10.72
CA ASN A 466 32.23 19.42 -10.43
C ASN A 466 32.78 18.63 -9.22
N GLU A 467 32.02 17.67 -8.70
CA GLU A 467 32.41 16.81 -7.58
C GLU A 467 32.31 15.34 -7.96
N THR A 468 33.00 14.46 -7.24
CA THR A 468 32.90 13.02 -7.47
C THR A 468 31.54 12.51 -7.02
N VAL A 469 30.91 11.69 -7.86
CA VAL A 469 29.55 11.19 -7.63
C VAL A 469 29.58 9.66 -7.58
N ASN A 470 28.80 9.09 -6.67
CA ASN A 470 28.65 7.65 -6.53
C ASN A 470 27.27 7.20 -7.02
N VAL A 471 27.24 6.08 -7.74
CA VAL A 471 26.00 5.36 -7.98
C VAL A 471 25.68 4.52 -6.76
N THR A 472 24.49 4.71 -6.22
CA THR A 472 24.02 4.03 -5.01
C THR A 472 23.18 2.81 -5.33
N LEU A 473 22.45 2.81 -6.45
CA LEU A 473 21.55 1.73 -6.81
C LEU A 473 21.38 1.64 -8.34
N VAL A 474 21.28 0.43 -8.86
CA VAL A 474 20.81 0.16 -10.22
C VAL A 474 19.55 -0.68 -10.17
N ARG A 475 18.49 -0.19 -10.82
CA ARG A 475 17.20 -0.87 -10.93
C ARG A 475 16.87 -1.11 -12.39
N VAL A 476 16.41 -2.31 -12.67
CA VAL A 476 15.87 -2.70 -13.97
C VAL A 476 14.38 -2.98 -13.79
N SER A 477 13.55 -2.44 -14.67
CA SER A 477 12.11 -2.62 -14.63
C SER A 477 11.63 -3.11 -15.98
N VAL A 478 10.87 -4.19 -15.99
CA VAL A 478 10.13 -4.65 -17.18
C VAL A 478 8.65 -4.28 -17.02
N PRO A 479 7.85 -4.16 -18.10
CA PRO A 479 6.46 -3.73 -18.02
C PRO A 479 5.58 -4.44 -16.97
N ASN A 480 5.94 -5.67 -16.58
CA ASN A 480 5.21 -6.48 -15.59
C ASN A 480 5.99 -6.76 -14.29
N SER A 481 7.18 -6.18 -14.09
CA SER A 481 7.97 -6.33 -12.85
C SER A 481 8.72 -5.03 -12.60
N LEU A 482 8.17 -4.24 -11.68
CA LEU A 482 8.61 -2.86 -11.49
C LEU A 482 9.84 -2.71 -10.59
N ASN A 483 10.39 -3.73 -9.91
CA ASN A 483 11.37 -3.49 -8.83
C ASN A 483 12.56 -4.46 -8.82
N MET A 484 13.24 -4.66 -9.96
CA MET A 484 14.40 -5.57 -9.99
C MET A 484 15.68 -4.79 -9.68
N VAL A 485 16.14 -4.87 -8.44
CA VAL A 485 17.45 -4.32 -8.05
C VAL A 485 18.54 -5.28 -8.52
N TRP A 486 19.54 -4.75 -9.24
CA TRP A 486 20.66 -5.52 -9.78
C TRP A 486 21.95 -5.18 -9.04
N ASN A 487 22.86 -6.15 -8.96
CA ASN A 487 24.23 -5.89 -8.52
C ASN A 487 24.94 -5.04 -9.57
N PHE A 488 25.94 -4.26 -9.18
CA PHE A 488 26.67 -3.42 -10.11
C PHE A 488 28.10 -3.14 -9.63
N SER A 489 28.99 -2.82 -10.57
CA SER A 489 30.28 -2.21 -10.23
C SER A 489 30.05 -0.80 -9.71
N SER A 490 30.60 -0.44 -8.55
CA SER A 490 30.42 0.89 -7.94
C SER A 490 31.71 1.73 -8.02
N PRO A 491 32.23 2.06 -9.23
CA PRO A 491 33.32 3.01 -9.32
C PRO A 491 32.79 4.42 -8.98
N PRO A 492 33.52 5.21 -8.19
CA PRO A 492 33.25 6.64 -8.11
C PRO A 492 33.40 7.27 -9.50
N ILE A 493 32.47 8.13 -9.89
CA ILE A 493 32.47 8.82 -11.18
C ILE A 493 33.12 10.20 -10.98
N PRO A 494 34.33 10.44 -11.52
CA PRO A 494 35.01 11.73 -11.39
C PRO A 494 34.18 12.90 -11.94
N PRO A 495 34.47 14.15 -11.50
CA PRO A 495 33.82 15.36 -12.00
C PRO A 495 33.79 15.45 -13.53
N ASN A 496 32.65 15.81 -14.11
CA ASN A 496 32.46 16.03 -15.55
C ASN A 496 32.94 14.89 -16.46
N SER A 497 32.95 13.66 -15.93
CA SER A 497 33.47 12.49 -16.64
C SER A 497 32.39 11.45 -16.90
N THR A 498 32.70 10.51 -17.77
CA THR A 498 31.87 9.35 -18.06
C THR A 498 32.53 8.12 -17.50
N THR A 499 31.75 7.21 -16.93
CA THR A 499 32.22 5.93 -16.40
C THR A 499 31.27 4.81 -16.80
N GLU A 500 31.84 3.64 -17.04
CA GLU A 500 31.10 2.42 -17.33
C GLU A 500 30.71 1.71 -16.04
N ILE A 501 29.43 1.36 -15.94
CA ILE A 501 28.87 0.59 -14.83
C ILE A 501 28.41 -0.75 -15.37
N PHE A 502 29.04 -1.81 -14.88
CA PHE A 502 28.63 -3.17 -15.18
C PHE A 502 27.56 -3.61 -14.19
N ALA A 503 26.30 -3.70 -14.63
CA ALA A 503 25.18 -4.15 -13.83
C ALA A 503 24.79 -5.59 -14.20
N TYR A 504 24.48 -6.42 -13.20
CA TYR A 504 24.19 -7.84 -13.41
C TYR A 504 23.29 -8.43 -12.33
N THR A 505 22.70 -9.57 -12.64
CA THR A 505 22.01 -10.41 -11.66
C THR A 505 22.33 -11.89 -11.90
N THR A 506 22.48 -12.63 -10.81
CA THR A 506 22.63 -14.09 -10.84
C THR A 506 21.31 -14.81 -10.58
N ASN A 507 20.26 -14.08 -10.20
CA ASN A 507 18.95 -14.63 -9.92
C ASN A 507 18.14 -14.75 -11.22
N PRO A 508 17.81 -15.98 -11.69
CA PRO A 508 17.07 -16.17 -12.94
C PRO A 508 15.69 -15.50 -12.96
N LYS A 509 15.07 -15.30 -11.78
CA LYS A 509 13.79 -14.59 -11.66
C LYS A 509 13.90 -13.10 -12.01
N LEU A 510 15.11 -12.56 -11.99
CA LEU A 510 15.44 -11.18 -12.32
C LEU A 510 16.05 -11.07 -13.73
N PHE A 511 16.00 -12.11 -14.56
CA PHE A 511 16.42 -11.98 -15.95
C PHE A 511 15.37 -11.20 -16.73
N ILE A 512 15.81 -10.31 -17.62
CA ILE A 512 14.92 -9.60 -18.52
C ILE A 512 14.46 -10.60 -19.57
N ASN A 513 13.15 -10.78 -19.70
CA ASN A 513 12.52 -11.60 -20.73
C ASN A 513 11.40 -10.80 -21.42
N ALA A 514 11.72 -9.57 -21.82
CA ALA A 514 10.77 -8.63 -22.40
C ALA A 514 11.42 -7.88 -23.57
N SER A 515 10.61 -7.51 -24.57
CA SER A 515 11.04 -6.70 -25.71
C SER A 515 11.34 -5.24 -25.35
N SER A 516 10.95 -4.79 -24.16
CA SER A 516 11.34 -3.49 -23.63
C SER A 516 11.54 -3.55 -22.12
N PHE A 517 12.47 -2.73 -21.65
CA PHE A 517 12.77 -2.56 -20.23
C PHE A 517 13.28 -1.14 -19.97
N THR A 518 13.20 -0.71 -18.72
CA THR A 518 13.73 0.58 -18.24
C THR A 518 14.83 0.29 -17.25
N VAL A 519 15.96 0.99 -17.40
CA VAL A 519 17.06 0.98 -16.45
C VAL A 519 17.06 2.31 -15.73
N GLN A 520 17.18 2.25 -14.41
CA GLN A 520 17.26 3.39 -13.54
C GLN A 520 18.56 3.33 -12.77
N VAL A 521 19.30 4.43 -12.78
CA VAL A 521 20.53 4.61 -12.00
C VAL A 521 20.25 5.67 -10.96
N TYR A 522 20.65 5.39 -9.72
CA TYR A 522 20.44 6.29 -8.60
C TYR A 522 21.78 6.86 -8.12
N SER A 523 21.76 8.14 -7.76
CA SER A 523 22.78 8.76 -6.92
C SER A 523 22.07 9.46 -5.78
N ASN A 524 22.09 8.86 -4.59
CA ASN A 524 21.13 9.20 -3.55
C ASN A 524 19.70 9.18 -4.13
N TYR A 525 18.87 10.17 -3.83
CA TYR A 525 17.47 10.23 -4.29
C TYR A 525 17.30 10.72 -5.74
N PHE A 526 18.39 11.07 -6.43
CA PHE A 526 18.35 11.40 -7.86
C PHE A 526 18.21 10.13 -8.69
N ILE A 527 17.33 10.16 -9.68
CA ILE A 527 16.94 9.01 -10.49
C ILE A 527 17.05 9.41 -11.95
N THR A 528 18.00 8.80 -12.65
CA THR A 528 18.02 8.86 -14.11
C THR A 528 17.43 7.59 -14.68
N SER A 529 16.51 7.71 -15.62
CA SER A 529 15.84 6.58 -16.28
C SER A 529 16.17 6.54 -17.76
N TYR A 530 16.35 5.33 -18.29
CA TYR A 530 16.66 5.10 -19.70
C TYR A 530 15.88 3.88 -20.21
N LYS A 531 15.07 4.08 -21.24
CA LYS A 531 14.23 3.01 -21.81
C LYS A 531 14.95 2.34 -22.97
N VAL A 532 15.01 1.02 -22.91
CA VAL A 532 15.60 0.15 -23.93
C VAL A 532 14.48 -0.64 -24.60
N THR A 533 14.38 -0.54 -25.92
CA THR A 533 13.44 -1.35 -26.72
C THR A 533 14.21 -2.19 -27.72
N LEU A 534 13.98 -3.50 -27.68
CA LEU A 534 14.59 -4.51 -28.54
C LEU A 534 13.65 -4.76 -29.73
N TYR A 535 14.12 -4.48 -30.94
CA TYR A 535 13.43 -4.78 -32.18
C TYR A 535 14.08 -5.99 -32.83
N ASN A 536 13.25 -6.95 -33.24
CA ASN A 536 13.67 -8.04 -34.11
C ASN A 536 13.12 -7.75 -35.52
N GLU A 537 13.88 -7.01 -36.32
CA GLU A 537 13.62 -6.92 -37.75
C GLU A 537 14.75 -7.65 -38.48
N THR A 538 14.40 -8.75 -39.16
CA THR A 538 15.27 -9.45 -40.12
C THR A 538 16.68 -9.79 -39.60
N ASN A 539 16.81 -10.82 -38.75
CA ASN A 539 18.09 -11.40 -38.27
C ASN A 539 19.10 -10.41 -37.65
N SER A 540 18.67 -9.20 -37.31
CA SER A 540 19.47 -8.18 -36.64
C SER A 540 18.64 -7.57 -35.51
N THR A 541 19.20 -7.59 -34.29
CA THR A 541 18.55 -7.01 -33.11
C THR A 541 18.85 -5.52 -33.11
N TYR A 542 17.88 -4.68 -33.48
CA TYR A 542 18.03 -3.24 -33.37
C TYR A 542 17.58 -2.78 -31.99
N ILE A 543 18.36 -1.90 -31.36
CA ILE A 543 18.02 -1.34 -30.06
C ILE A 543 17.63 0.11 -30.26
N LYS A 544 16.36 0.45 -30.02
CA LYS A 544 15.95 1.86 -29.93
C LYS A 544 16.11 2.32 -28.49
N TYR A 545 16.70 3.49 -28.39
CA TYR A 545 17.03 4.12 -27.13
C TYR A 545 16.21 5.39 -26.97
N GLU A 546 15.51 5.52 -25.85
CA GLU A 546 14.78 6.75 -25.50
C GLU A 546 15.21 7.17 -24.09
N ASN A 547 15.94 8.29 -24.00
CA ASN A 547 16.19 8.92 -22.71
C ASN A 547 14.90 9.60 -22.24
N THR A 548 14.32 9.11 -21.15
CA THR A 548 13.04 9.62 -20.62
C THR A 548 13.22 10.87 -19.76
N THR A 549 14.45 11.22 -19.38
CA THR A 549 14.76 12.39 -18.54
C THR A 549 14.81 13.71 -19.29
N ASN A 550 14.91 13.69 -20.64
CA ASN A 550 15.02 14.89 -21.48
C ASN A 550 13.69 15.36 -22.10
N ILE A 551 12.55 15.04 -21.49
CA ILE A 551 11.27 15.64 -21.87
C ILE A 551 11.19 17.02 -21.21
N SER A 552 11.83 18.00 -21.85
CA SER A 552 11.77 19.43 -21.51
C SER A 552 10.40 20.04 -21.78
#